data_AF-A0A961K4G2-F1
#
_entry.id   AF-A0A961K4G2-F1
#
_cell.length_a   1.000
_cell.length_b   1.000
_cell.length_c   1.000
_cell.angle_alpha   90.00
_cell.angle_beta   90.00
_cell.angle_gamma   90.00
#
_symmetry.space_group_name_H-M   'P 1'
#
loop_
_entity.id
_entity.type
_entity.pdbx_description
1 polymer ?
#
loop_
_entity_poly.entity_id
_entity_poly.type
_entity_poly.pdbx_seq_one_letter_code
_entity_poly.pdbx_strand_id
1 'polypeptide(L)' 'GWYMAQTERETGIPRNDARNQYLAYHEGRAGYLRGSYNSKAWLLRVSDAVGARAVMYDQQLRSCGMR' A
#
# COMPACT_ATOMS: atom_id res chain seq x y z
N GLY A 1 -1.83 -8.47 8.92
CA GLY A 1 -1.38 -8.01 10.25
C GLY A 1 -2.30 -6.92 10.78
N TRP A 2 -2.20 -6.62 12.08
CA TRP A 2 -3.10 -5.69 12.79
C TRP A 2 -3.17 -4.30 12.16
N TYR A 3 -2.02 -3.70 11.82
CA TYR A 3 -1.97 -2.35 11.25
C TYR A 3 -2.80 -2.22 9.97
N MET A 4 -2.61 -3.13 9.01
CA MET A 4 -3.31 -3.12 7.72
C MET A 4 -4.82 -3.35 7.89
N ALA A 5 -5.21 -4.21 8.83
CA ALA A 5 -6.62 -4.43 9.14
C ALA A 5 -7.29 -3.17 9.72
N GLN A 6 -6.57 -2.43 10.56
CA GLN A 6 -7.06 -1.17 11.10
C GLN A 6 -7.05 -0.05 10.04
N THR A 7 -6.05 0.00 9.18
CA THR A 7 -6.01 0.93 8.04
C THR A 7 -7.17 0.68 7.08
N GLU A 8 -7.47 -0.57 6.74
CA GLU A 8 -8.66 -0.92 5.95
C GLU A 8 -9.96 -0.43 6.60
N ARG A 9 -10.12 -0.64 7.91
CA ARG A 9 -11.31 -0.18 8.65
C ARG A 9 -11.47 1.35 8.66
N GLU A 10 -10.38 2.10 8.80
CA GLU A 10 -10.43 3.57 8.96
C GLU A 10 -10.37 4.33 7.63
N THR A 11 -9.71 3.77 6.62
CA THR A 11 -9.44 4.48 5.34
C THR A 11 -10.12 3.83 4.14
N GLY A 12 -10.63 2.60 4.27
CA GLY A 12 -11.18 1.82 3.17
C GLY A 12 -10.13 1.21 2.23
N ILE A 13 -8.83 1.43 2.47
CA ILE A 13 -7.78 0.84 1.63
C ILE A 13 -7.79 -0.69 1.78
N PRO A 14 -8.02 -1.45 0.70
CA PRO A 14 -7.98 -2.91 0.76
C PRO A 14 -6.62 -3.43 1.24
N ARG A 15 -6.58 -4.56 1.92
CA ARG A 15 -5.31 -5.14 2.40
C ARG A 15 -4.33 -5.52 1.29
N ASN A 16 -4.82 -5.80 0.08
CA ASN A 16 -4.02 -6.15 -1.08
C ASN A 16 -3.56 -4.93 -1.90
N ASP A 17 -4.01 -3.72 -1.55
CA ASP A 17 -3.53 -2.48 -2.15
C ASP A 17 -2.22 -2.02 -1.49
N ALA A 18 -1.13 -2.69 -1.84
CA ALA A 18 0.18 -2.47 -1.21
C ALA A 18 0.66 -1.01 -1.33
N ARG A 19 0.35 -0.34 -2.45
CA ARG A 19 0.72 1.06 -2.69
C ARG A 19 0.08 1.98 -1.66
N ASN A 20 -1.25 1.92 -1.55
CA ASN A 20 -1.97 2.84 -0.68
C ASN A 20 -1.81 2.47 0.81
N GLN A 21 -1.62 1.18 1.12
CA GLN A 21 -1.23 0.75 2.47
C GLN A 21 0.14 1.33 2.87
N TYR A 22 1.10 1.40 1.95
CA TYR A 22 2.41 2.01 2.18
C TYR A 22 2.27 3.53 2.43
N LEU A 23 1.47 4.22 1.62
CA LEU A 23 1.19 5.65 1.85
C LEU A 23 0.57 5.90 3.24
N ALA A 24 -0.42 5.10 3.64
CA ALA A 24 -1.05 5.21 4.94
C ALA A 24 -0.09 4.90 6.10
N TYR A 25 0.85 3.97 5.91
CA TYR A 25 1.89 3.68 6.89
C TYR A 25 2.82 4.88 7.13
N HIS A 26 3.24 5.57 6.07
CA HIS A 26 4.19 6.69 6.16
C HIS A 26 3.54 8.02 6.57
N GLU A 27 2.32 8.30 6.10
CA GLU A 27 1.61 9.54 6.46
C GLU A 27 0.78 9.40 7.74
N GLY A 28 0.57 8.18 8.22
CA GLY A 28 -0.54 7.85 9.09
C GLY A 28 -1.89 7.89 8.34
N ARG A 29 -2.91 7.22 8.89
CA ARG A 29 -4.23 7.10 8.24
C ARG A 29 -4.91 8.45 8.00
N ALA A 30 -4.84 9.35 8.99
CA ALA A 30 -5.37 10.70 8.84
C ALA A 30 -4.59 11.56 7.83
N GLY A 31 -3.26 11.40 7.76
CA GLY A 31 -2.44 12.07 6.73
C GLY A 31 -2.76 11.57 5.33
N TYR A 32 -2.91 10.25 5.18
CA TYR A 32 -3.36 9.63 3.94
C TYR A 32 -4.72 10.14 3.48
N LEU A 33 -5.72 10.18 4.37
CA LEU A 33 -7.06 10.69 4.04
C LEU A 33 -7.04 12.18 3.66
N ARG A 34 -6.13 12.97 4.24
CA ARG A 34 -5.91 14.37 3.85
C ARG A 34 -5.06 14.54 2.59
N GLY A 35 -4.51 13.46 2.03
CA GLY A 35 -3.68 13.49 0.83
C GLY A 35 -2.32 14.17 1.02
N SER A 36 -1.76 14.19 2.24
CA SER A 36 -0.49 14.89 2.51
C SER A 36 0.72 14.32 1.78
N TYR A 37 0.63 13.07 1.31
CA TYR A 37 1.66 12.46 0.46
C TYR A 37 1.81 13.13 -0.92
N ASN A 38 0.80 13.88 -1.39
CA ASN A 38 0.85 14.52 -2.71
C ASN A 38 1.97 15.57 -2.82
N SER A 39 2.40 16.15 -1.69
CA SER A 39 3.54 17.09 -1.66
C SER A 39 4.90 16.40 -1.56
N LYS A 40 4.93 15.06 -1.43
CA LYS A 40 6.14 14.25 -1.21
C LYS A 40 6.41 13.38 -2.43
N ALA A 41 6.99 13.98 -3.48
CA ALA A 41 7.29 13.29 -4.73
C ALA A 41 8.11 12.00 -4.55
N TRP A 42 9.04 11.99 -3.59
CA TRP A 42 9.82 10.79 -3.27
C TRP A 42 8.95 9.65 -2.74
N LEU A 43 7.94 9.97 -1.91
CA LEU A 43 7.06 8.99 -1.28
C LEU A 43 6.11 8.37 -2.32
N LEU A 44 5.57 9.19 -3.22
CA LEU A 44 4.78 8.70 -4.36
C LEU A 44 5.57 7.67 -5.17
N ARG A 45 6.81 8.01 -5.56
CA ARG A 45 7.67 7.14 -6.35
C ARG A 45 7.96 5.80 -5.66
N VAL A 46 8.28 5.83 -4.37
CA VAL A 46 8.55 4.60 -3.62
C VAL A 46 7.28 3.76 -3.46
N SER A 47 6.14 4.40 -3.20
CA SER A 47 4.85 3.71 -3.09
C SER A 47 4.45 3.02 -4.39
N ASP A 48 4.70 3.66 -5.53
CA ASP A 48 4.48 3.07 -6.86
C ASP A 48 5.39 1.84 -7.07
N ALA A 49 6.66 1.93 -6.69
CA ALA A 49 7.60 0.81 -6.77
C ALA A 49 7.18 -0.37 -5.87
N VAL A 50 6.67 -0.09 -4.66
CA VAL A 50 6.12 -1.10 -3.74
C VAL A 50 4.89 -1.78 -4.36
N GLY A 51 3.98 -1.00 -4.95
CA GLY A 51 2.81 -1.54 -5.66
C GLY A 51 3.20 -2.45 -6.81
N ALA A 52 4.13 -2.02 -7.67
CA ALA A 52 4.63 -2.81 -8.79
C ALA A 52 5.30 -4.11 -8.32
N ARG A 53 6.09 -4.04 -7.24
CA ARG A 53 6.74 -5.21 -6.64
C ARG A 53 5.70 -6.21 -6.10
N ALA A 54 4.62 -5.74 -5.48
CA ALA A 54 3.56 -6.60 -4.97
C ALA A 54 2.84 -7.36 -6.09
N VAL A 55 2.55 -6.69 -7.21
CA VAL A 55 1.95 -7.33 -8.41
C VAL A 55 2.90 -8.39 -8.99
N MET A 56 4.17 -8.07 -9.12
CA MET A 56 5.18 -8.99 -9.64
C MET A 56 5.31 -10.24 -8.75
N TYR A 57 5.37 -10.07 -7.43
CA TYR A 57 5.37 -11.20 -6.49
C TYR A 57 4.08 -12.02 -6.57
N ASP A 58 2.91 -11.38 -6.71
CA ASP A 58 1.64 -12.08 -6.88
C ASP A 58 1.67 -13.01 -8.10
N GLN A 59 2.18 -12.53 -9.23
CA GLN A 59 2.34 -13.30 -10.45
C GLN A 59 3.32 -14.46 -10.26
N GLN A 60 4.45 -14.23 -9.60
CA GLN A 60 5.43 -15.26 -9.30
C GLN A 60 4.81 -16.38 -8.43
N LEU A 61 4.09 -16.02 -7.37
CA LEU A 61 3.45 -16.99 -6.49
C LEU A 61 2.44 -17.86 -7.24
N ARG A 62 1.62 -17.27 -8.12
CA ARG A 62 0.70 -18.01 -9.00
C ARG A 62 1.45 -18.95 -9.94
N SER A 63 2.55 -18.48 -10.53
CA SER A 63 3.35 -19.31 -11.46
C SER A 63 4.00 -20.52 -10.77
N CYS A 64 4.33 -20.38 -9.48
CA CYS A 64 4.88 -21.46 -8.66
C CYS A 64 3.80 -22.34 -8.01
N GLY A 65 2.50 -22.09 -8.24
CA GLY A 65 1.41 -22.82 -7.59
C GLY A 65 1.29 -22.57 -6.08
N MET A 66 1.86 -21.49 -5.58
CA MET A 66 1.83 -21.11 -4.15
C MET A 66 0.67 -20.17 -3.81
N ARG A 67 -0.25 -19.96 -4.75
CA ARG A 67 -1.45 -19.14 -4.62
C ARG A 67 -2.56 -19.72 -5.48
#